data_AF-A0A1V4MRU7-F1
#
_entry.id   AF-A0A1V4MRU7-F1
#
_cell.length_a   1.000
_cell.length_b   1.000
_cell.length_c   1.000
_cell.angle_alpha   90.00
_cell.angle_beta   90.00
_cell.angle_gamma   90.00
#
_symmetry.space_group_name_H-M   'P 1'
#
loop_
_entity.id
_entity.type
_entity.pdbx_description
1 polymer ?
#
loop_
_entity_poly.entity_id
_entity_poly.type
_entity_poly.pdbx_seq_one_letter_code
_entity_poly.pdbx_strand_id
1 'polypeptide(L)'
;MIKSFKHKGLDELFEHGSSRKIRQELQSRALRRLDALDQAESLNELSIPGFDFHGLQGVPKRYSIHINGPWCITFEWDDGYALKVNLEQYH
;
A
#
# COMPACT_ATOMS: atom_id res chain seq x y z
N MET A 1 -4.55 9.96 -1.75
CA MET A 1 -3.90 10.10 -3.08
C MET A 1 -2.48 9.57 -3.07
N ILE A 2 -2.09 8.74 -4.03
CA ILE A 2 -0.71 8.20 -4.14
C ILE A 2 0.15 9.11 -5.03
N LYS A 3 1.34 9.46 -4.54
CA LYS A 3 2.28 10.36 -5.23
C LYS A 3 3.57 9.69 -5.68
N SER A 4 3.99 8.61 -5.04
CA SER A 4 5.21 7.91 -5.46
C SER A 4 5.25 6.45 -5.03
N PHE A 5 5.86 5.63 -5.88
CA PHE A 5 6.12 4.22 -5.64
C PHE A 5 7.62 3.96 -5.48
N LYS A 6 7.97 3.19 -4.45
CA LYS A 6 9.28 2.55 -4.32
C LYS A 6 9.29 1.20 -5.07
N HIS A 7 8.17 0.46 -5.03
CA HIS A 7 8.04 -0.83 -5.70
C HIS A 7 7.50 -0.67 -7.13
N LYS A 8 8.33 -0.94 -8.13
CA LYS A 8 7.93 -0.82 -9.54
C LYS A 8 6.80 -1.74 -9.99
N GLY A 9 6.59 -2.87 -9.31
CA GLY A 9 5.43 -3.71 -9.60
C GLY A 9 4.12 -3.12 -9.09
N LEU A 10 4.13 -2.33 -8.00
CA LEU A 10 2.92 -1.69 -7.49
C LEU A 10 2.56 -0.47 -8.36
N ASP A 11 3.59 0.25 -8.82
CA ASP A 11 3.50 1.32 -9.81
C ASP A 11 2.75 0.84 -11.08
N GLU A 12 3.25 -0.24 -11.71
CA GLU A 12 2.61 -0.87 -12.88
C GLU A 12 1.20 -1.40 -12.58
N LEU A 13 1.02 -2.04 -11.42
CA LEU A 13 -0.29 -2.58 -11.03
C LEU A 13 -1.32 -1.47 -10.86
N PHE A 14 -0.93 -0.33 -10.27
CA PHE A 14 -1.79 0.82 -10.10
C PHE A 14 -2.15 1.47 -11.44
N GLU A 15 -1.17 1.65 -12.33
CA GLU A 15 -1.38 2.33 -13.62
C GLU A 15 -2.13 1.47 -14.65
N HIS A 16 -1.85 0.16 -14.69
CA HIS A 16 -2.32 -0.72 -15.77
C HIS A 16 -3.27 -1.82 -15.29
N GLY A 17 -3.56 -1.90 -13.99
CA GLY A 17 -4.38 -2.95 -13.40
C GLY A 17 -3.70 -4.33 -13.37
N SER A 18 -2.45 -4.44 -13.83
CA SER A 18 -1.67 -5.68 -13.76
C SER A 18 -0.16 -5.44 -13.75
N SER A 19 0.60 -6.34 -13.12
CA SER A 19 2.07 -6.32 -13.20
C SER A 19 2.65 -7.73 -13.17
N ARG A 20 3.60 -8.00 -14.07
CA ARG A 20 4.36 -9.27 -14.07
C ARG A 20 5.31 -9.39 -12.88
N LYS A 21 5.57 -8.28 -12.17
CA LYS A 21 6.46 -8.23 -11.00
C LYS A 21 5.74 -8.57 -9.69
N ILE A 22 4.42 -8.75 -9.74
CA ILE A 22 3.60 -9.12 -8.58
C ILE A 22 2.94 -10.47 -8.87
N ARG A 23 3.01 -11.38 -7.88
CA ARG A 23 2.34 -12.68 -7.95
C ARG A 23 0.85 -12.50 -8.26
N GLN A 24 0.35 -13.24 -9.25
CA GLN A 24 -1.03 -13.10 -9.75
C GLN A 24 -2.08 -13.14 -8.64
N GLU A 25 -1.91 -14.03 -7.66
CA GLU A 25 -2.82 -14.17 -6.50
C GLU A 25 -2.88 -12.94 -5.58
N LEU A 26 -1.83 -12.10 -5.58
CA LEU A 26 -1.77 -10.89 -4.77
C LEU A 26 -2.36 -9.67 -5.47
N GLN A 27 -2.38 -9.66 -6.82
CA GLN A 27 -2.68 -8.46 -7.60
C GLN A 27 -4.06 -7.89 -7.29
N SER A 28 -5.12 -8.71 -7.26
CA SER A 28 -6.48 -8.18 -7.00
C SER A 28 -6.63 -7.62 -5.58
N ARG A 29 -5.97 -8.23 -4.59
CA ARG A 29 -6.00 -7.74 -3.22
C ARG A 29 -5.18 -6.46 -3.10
N ALA A 30 -3.97 -6.45 -3.63
CA ALA A 30 -3.09 -5.27 -3.63
C ALA A 30 -3.76 -4.08 -4.34
N LEU A 31 -4.40 -4.29 -5.48
CA LEU A 31 -5.12 -3.24 -6.22
C LEU A 31 -6.20 -2.58 -5.35
N ARG A 32 -7.04 -3.37 -4.67
CA ARG A 32 -8.05 -2.82 -3.73
C ARG A 32 -7.45 -1.97 -2.60
N ARG A 33 -6.24 -2.30 -2.14
CA ARG A 33 -5.54 -1.50 -1.11
C ARG A 33 -4.99 -0.21 -1.71
N LEU A 34 -4.45 -0.28 -2.92
CA LEU A 34 -3.97 0.89 -3.65
C LEU A 34 -5.12 1.85 -3.96
N ASP A 35 -6.29 1.35 -4.37
CA ASP A 35 -7.48 2.16 -4.63
C ASP A 35 -7.94 2.90 -3.36
N ALA A 36 -8.03 2.19 -2.24
CA ALA A 36 -8.39 2.79 -0.95
C ALA A 36 -7.35 3.82 -0.48
N LEU A 37 -6.05 3.52 -0.66
CA LEU A 37 -4.96 4.43 -0.32
C LEU A 37 -4.96 5.69 -1.21
N ASP A 38 -5.34 5.55 -2.48
CA ASP A 38 -5.44 6.66 -3.41
C ASP A 38 -6.65 7.56 -3.11
N GLN A 39 -7.76 6.99 -2.64
CA GLN A 39 -8.96 7.75 -2.28
C GLN A 39 -8.90 8.38 -0.89
N ALA A 40 -8.07 7.86 0.03
CA ALA A 40 -8.01 8.36 1.39
C ALA A 40 -7.58 9.83 1.46
N GLU A 41 -8.35 10.64 2.18
CA GLU A 41 -8.02 12.03 2.54
C GLU A 41 -7.31 12.10 3.89
N SER A 42 -7.52 11.10 4.75
CA SER A 42 -6.89 10.97 6.06
C SER A 42 -6.47 9.52 6.37
N LEU A 43 -5.49 9.36 7.27
CA LEU A 43 -5.06 8.02 7.71
C LEU A 43 -6.17 7.21 8.41
N ASN A 44 -7.15 7.88 9.00
CA ASN A 44 -8.23 7.20 9.72
C ASN A 44 -9.17 6.45 8.77
N GLU A 45 -9.31 6.90 7.53
CA GLU A 45 -10.10 6.21 6.50
C GLU A 45 -9.50 4.86 6.09
N LEU A 46 -8.22 4.64 6.38
CA LEU A 46 -7.54 3.37 6.11
C LEU A 46 -7.78 2.32 7.20
N SER A 47 -8.50 2.66 8.27
CA SER A 47 -8.95 1.72 9.31
C SER A 47 -10.11 0.85 8.84
N ILE A 48 -9.91 0.16 7.71
CA ILE A 48 -10.88 -0.71 7.05
C ILE A 48 -10.73 -2.14 7.60
N PRO A 49 -11.82 -2.85 7.91
CA PRO A 49 -11.73 -4.26 8.32
C PRO A 49 -10.95 -5.11 7.30
N GLY A 50 -9.94 -5.84 7.76
CA GLY A 50 -9.06 -6.68 6.93
C GLY A 50 -7.93 -5.93 6.21
N PHE A 51 -7.75 -4.63 6.49
CA PHE A 51 -6.53 -3.89 6.13
C PHE A 51 -5.48 -3.97 7.23
N ASP A 52 -5.90 -4.27 8.47
CA ASP A 52 -5.04 -4.31 9.65
C ASP A 52 -4.11 -3.08 9.70
N PHE A 53 -4.67 -1.90 9.43
CA PHE A 53 -3.88 -0.68 9.28
C PHE A 53 -3.20 -0.30 10.60
N HIS A 54 -1.88 -0.09 10.55
CA HIS A 54 -1.11 0.40 11.68
C HIS A 54 0.14 1.15 11.26
N GLY A 55 0.64 1.99 12.17
CA GLY A 55 1.93 2.66 12.02
C GLY A 55 3.08 1.71 12.32
N LEU A 56 4.12 1.74 11.50
CA LEU A 56 5.38 1.03 11.72
C LEU A 56 6.29 1.80 12.68
N GLN A 57 7.24 1.10 13.28
CA GLN A 57 8.31 1.72 14.06
C GLN A 57 9.44 2.15 13.11
N GLY A 58 10.03 3.32 13.36
CA GLY A 58 11.15 3.84 12.58
C GLY A 58 11.02 5.32 12.21
N VAL A 59 12.11 5.84 11.65
CA VAL A 59 12.21 7.21 11.11
C VAL A 59 12.72 7.12 9.66
N PRO A 60 12.02 7.68 8.67
CA PRO A 60 10.74 8.40 8.79
C PRO A 60 9.59 7.47 9.20
N LYS A 61 8.52 8.07 9.74
CA LYS A 61 7.31 7.34 10.14
C LYS A 61 6.69 6.72 8.88
N ARG A 62 6.43 5.41 8.95
CA ARG A 62 5.73 4.65 7.90
C ARG A 62 4.49 3.99 8.45
N TYR A 63 3.64 3.57 7.54
CA TYR A 63 2.39 2.88 7.81
C TYR A 63 2.32 1.62 6.97
N SER A 64 1.45 0.71 7.38
CA SER A 64 1.24 -0.55 6.69
C SER A 64 -0.24 -0.86 6.54
N ILE A 65 -0.56 -1.52 5.42
CA ILE A 65 -1.84 -2.16 5.13
C ILE A 65 -1.57 -3.60 4.68
N HIS A 66 -2.24 -4.55 5.32
CA HIS A 66 -2.15 -5.98 5.02
C HIS A 66 -2.80 -6.36 3.68
N ILE A 67 -2.15 -7.29 2.96
CA ILE A 67 -2.67 -7.89 1.73
C ILE A 67 -3.08 -9.34 1.97
N ASN A 68 -2.12 -10.20 2.30
CA ASN A 68 -2.30 -11.63 2.52
C ASN A 68 -1.03 -12.28 3.09
N GLY A 69 -1.17 -13.20 4.05
CA GLY A 69 -0.04 -13.91 4.63
C GLY A 69 1.02 -12.91 5.14
N PRO A 70 2.29 -12.99 4.69
CA PRO A 70 3.32 -12.04 5.11
C PRO A 70 3.29 -10.72 4.34
N TRP A 71 2.49 -10.59 3.27
CA TRP A 71 2.56 -9.47 2.34
C TRP A 71 1.74 -8.27 2.80
N CYS A 72 2.39 -7.11 2.81
CA CYS A 72 1.79 -5.82 3.14
C CYS A 72 2.25 -4.72 2.18
N ILE A 73 1.41 -3.69 2.02
CA ILE A 73 1.81 -2.43 1.39
C ILE A 73 2.25 -1.48 2.49
N THR A 74 3.44 -0.90 2.34
CA THR A 74 3.94 0.12 3.28
C THR A 74 4.17 1.45 2.58
N PHE A 75 3.95 2.55 3.29
CA PHE A 75 4.05 3.89 2.72
C PHE A 75 4.41 4.93 3.79
N GLU A 76 4.92 6.06 3.33
CA GLU A 76 5.01 7.31 4.10
C GLU A 76 3.72 8.10 3.86
N TRP A 77 3.32 8.90 4.85
CA TRP A 77 2.17 9.80 4.72
C TRP A 77 2.60 11.22 5.01
N ASP A 78 2.34 12.12 4.07
CA ASP A 78 2.66 13.54 4.18
C ASP A 78 1.54 14.36 3.54
N ASP A 79 0.95 15.29 4.30
CA ASP A 79 -0.07 16.24 3.84
C ASP A 79 -1.21 15.63 2.98
N GLY A 80 -1.75 14.46 3.39
CA GLY A 80 -2.83 13.79 2.64
C GLY A 80 -2.37 12.91 1.48
N TYR A 81 -1.06 12.76 1.30
CA TYR A 81 -0.45 12.00 0.22
C TYR A 81 0.29 10.76 0.73
N ALA A 82 0.09 9.64 0.03
CA ALA A 82 0.90 8.44 0.20
C ALA A 82 2.16 8.50 -0.66
N LEU A 83 3.31 8.31 -0.03
CA LEU A 83 4.64 8.40 -0.64
C LEU A 83 5.43 7.11 -0.46
N LYS A 84 6.39 6.87 -1.38
CA LYS A 84 7.31 5.73 -1.37
C LYS A 84 6.57 4.41 -1.08
N VAL A 85 5.45 4.20 -1.76
CA VAL A 85 4.61 3.01 -1.64
C VAL A 85 5.42 1.78 -2.03
N ASN A 86 5.50 0.81 -1.13
CA ASN A 86 6.34 -0.38 -1.27
C ASN A 86 5.53 -1.65 -1.00
N LEU A 87 5.99 -2.77 -1.57
CA LEU A 87 5.47 -4.10 -1.27
C LEU A 87 6.50 -4.82 -0.41
N GLU A 88 6.12 -5.20 0.81
CA GLU A 88 7.03 -5.80 1.78
C GLU A 88 6.45 -7.09 2.34
N GLN A 89 7.35 -7.98 2.76
CA GLN A 89 7.00 -9.14 3.56
C GLN A 89 7.40 -8.82 4.99
N TYR A 90 6.41 -8.64 5.87
CA TYR A 90 6.69 -8.62 7.30
C TYR A 90 5.67 -9.51 8.03
N HIS A 91 6.15 -10.69 8.40
CA HIS A 91 5.80 -11.45 9.59
C HIS A 91 6.92 -12.45 9.84
#